data_AF-A0A183EXN9-F1
#
_entry.id   AF-A0A183EXN9-F1
#
_cell.length_a   1.000
_cell.length_b   1.000
_cell.length_c   1.000
_cell.angle_alpha   90.00
_cell.angle_beta   90.00
_cell.angle_gamma   90.00
#
_symmetry.space_group_name_H-M   'P 1'
#
loop_
_entity.id
_entity.type
_entity.pdbx_description
1 polymer ?
#
loop_
_entity_poly.entity_id
_entity_poly.type
_entity_poly.pdbx_seq_one_letter_code
_entity_poly.pdbx_strand_id
1 'polypeptide(L)'
;MSDRRTFLETIKEIASSIKKLLDATNAVMQVVHPSAQLSVEKRKREFVHYSKRFSNTLKEYFRDQNATQVSISANQLIFQTTLLIKTIREKMRRVSS
;
A
#
# COMPACT_ATOMS: atom_id res chain seq x y z
N MET A 1 -28.80 -8.27 3.67
CA MET A 1 -28.41 -6.84 3.77
C MET A 1 -27.12 -6.60 4.57
N SER A 2 -26.50 -7.60 5.21
CA SER A 2 -25.31 -7.38 6.07
C SER A 2 -23.99 -7.28 5.30
N ASP A 3 -23.79 -8.06 4.23
CA ASP A 3 -22.47 -8.20 3.59
C ASP A 3 -22.00 -6.93 2.86
N ARG A 4 -22.92 -6.17 2.25
CA ARG A 4 -22.57 -4.96 1.52
C ARG A 4 -22.09 -3.85 2.46
N ARG A 5 -22.69 -3.72 3.65
CA ARG A 5 -22.30 -2.70 4.63
C ARG A 5 -20.92 -3.01 5.18
N THR A 6 -20.72 -4.25 5.65
CA THR A 6 -19.43 -4.74 6.13
C THR A 6 -18.35 -4.58 5.06
N PHE A 7 -18.63 -4.93 3.81
CA PHE A 7 -17.68 -4.76 2.71
C PHE A 7 -17.27 -3.30 2.49
N LEU A 8 -18.23 -2.37 2.52
CA LEU A 8 -17.94 -0.94 2.40
C LEU A 8 -17.14 -0.41 3.60
N GLU A 9 -17.38 -0.92 4.81
CA GLU A 9 -16.60 -0.60 6.00
C GLU A 9 -15.17 -1.11 5.87
N THR A 10 -14.97 -2.35 5.43
CA THR A 10 -13.64 -2.91 5.13
C THR A 10 -12.88 -2.07 4.10
N ILE A 11 -13.53 -1.61 3.03
CA ILE A 11 -12.89 -0.72 2.04
C ILE A 11 -12.41 0.58 2.70
N LYS A 12 -13.21 1.18 3.59
CA LYS A 12 -12.82 2.39 4.32
C LYS A 12 -11.64 2.15 5.25
N GLU A 13 -11.62 1.02 5.95
CA GLU A 13 -10.51 0.62 6.82
C GLU A 13 -9.20 0.42 6.03
N ILE A 14 -9.29 -0.22 4.87
CA ILE A 14 -8.15 -0.39 3.96
C ILE A 14 -7.64 0.98 3.50
N ALA A 15 -8.52 1.89 3.06
CA ALA A 15 -8.13 3.22 2.64
C ALA A 15 -7.45 4.02 3.76
N SER A 16 -7.99 3.95 4.98
CA SER A 16 -7.39 4.56 6.19
C SER A 16 -5.99 3.99 6.48
N SER A 17 -5.83 2.67 6.37
CA SER A 17 -4.56 1.98 6.62
C SER A 17 -3.49 2.33 5.58
N ILE A 18 -3.89 2.43 4.30
CA ILE A 18 -3.01 2.90 3.22
C ILE A 18 -2.51 4.32 3.51
N LYS A 19 -3.40 5.22 3.92
CA LYS A 19 -3.04 6.60 4.27
C LYS A 19 -2.03 6.62 5.42
N LYS A 20 -2.31 5.90 6.51
CA LYS A 20 -1.41 5.80 7.68
C LYS A 20 -0.02 5.29 7.29
N LEU A 21 0.07 4.28 6.42
CA LEU A 21 1.35 3.76 5.94
C LEU A 21 2.13 4.79 5.11
N LEU A 22 1.45 5.54 4.24
CA LEU A 22 2.07 6.61 3.44
C LEU A 22 2.57 7.76 4.32
N ASP A 23 1.76 8.19 5.29
CA ASP A 23 2.13 9.24 6.24
C ASP A 23 3.36 8.83 7.07
N ALA A 24 3.37 7.59 7.57
CA ALA A 24 4.54 7.03 8.27
C ALA A 24 5.77 6.94 7.37
N THR A 25 5.60 6.53 6.11
CA THR A 25 6.70 6.47 5.13
C THR A 25 7.28 7.86 4.86
N ASN A 26 6.44 8.89 4.74
CA ASN A 26 6.88 10.28 4.57
C ASN A 26 7.64 10.80 5.80
N ALA A 27 7.18 10.48 7.01
CA ALA A 27 7.88 10.84 8.24
C ALA A 27 9.26 10.16 8.31
N VAL A 28 9.36 8.88 7.94
CA VAL A 28 10.63 8.16 7.85
C VAL A 28 11.55 8.80 6.82
N MET A 29 11.04 9.21 5.66
CA MET A 29 11.84 9.88 4.62
C MET A 29 12.52 11.18 5.10
N GLN A 30 11.95 11.86 6.10
CA GLN A 30 12.54 13.08 6.67
C GLN A 30 13.77 12.81 7.55
N VAL A 31 13.90 11.59 8.09
CA VAL A 31 14.97 11.22 9.03
C VAL A 31 16.00 10.27 8.45
N VAL A 32 15.71 9.62 7.31
CA VAL A 32 16.68 8.72 6.66
C VAL A 32 17.72 9.48 5.85
N HIS A 33 18.94 8.93 5.82
CA HIS A 33 20.04 9.45 5.01
C HIS A 33 19.65 9.60 3.52
N PRO A 34 20.09 10.66 2.81
CA PRO A 34 19.72 10.90 1.41
C PRO A 34 19.95 9.72 0.45
N SER A 35 21.01 8.93 0.68
CA SER A 35 21.30 7.72 -0.13
C SER A 35 20.22 6.62 -0.01
N ALA A 36 19.43 6.62 1.07
CA ALA A 36 18.30 5.72 1.26
C ALA A 36 17.00 6.24 0.64
N GLN A 37 16.84 7.57 0.55
CA GLN A 37 15.59 8.21 0.13
C GLN A 37 15.16 7.79 -1.26
N LEU A 38 16.08 7.71 -2.22
CA LEU A 38 15.77 7.30 -3.60
C LEU A 38 15.15 5.89 -3.68
N SER A 39 15.67 4.95 -2.88
CA SER A 39 15.16 3.56 -2.85
C SER A 39 13.77 3.49 -2.22
N VAL A 40 13.56 4.23 -1.12
CA VAL A 40 12.27 4.29 -0.42
C VAL A 40 11.22 4.98 -1.30
N GLU A 41 11.57 6.09 -1.94
CA GLU A 41 10.68 6.84 -2.83
C GLU A 41 10.28 6.01 -4.05
N LYS A 42 11.20 5.22 -4.64
CA LYS A 42 10.84 4.26 -5.69
C LYS A 42 9.77 3.27 -5.21
N ARG A 43 9.97 2.64 -4.04
CA ARG A 43 9.01 1.68 -3.49
C ARG A 43 7.67 2.32 -3.10
N LYS A 44 7.70 3.55 -2.59
CA LYS A 44 6.51 4.31 -2.30
C LYS A 44 5.68 4.57 -3.57
N ARG A 45 6.32 4.95 -4.68
CA ARG A 45 5.62 5.15 -5.97
C ARG A 45 4.99 3.85 -6.49
N GLU A 46 5.71 2.74 -6.41
CA GLU A 46 5.17 1.42 -6.76
C GLU A 46 3.96 1.07 -5.87
N PHE A 47 4.07 1.24 -4.55
CA PHE A 47 2.95 1.04 -3.64
C PHE A 47 1.73 1.90 -3.97
N VAL A 48 1.91 3.20 -4.27
CA VAL A 48 0.83 4.10 -4.69
C VAL A 48 0.19 3.64 -6.00
N HIS A 49 0.99 3.18 -6.96
CA HIS A 49 0.47 2.64 -8.22
C HIS A 49 -0.45 1.43 -7.98
N TYR A 50 -0.02 0.46 -7.16
CA TYR A 50 -0.84 -0.72 -6.85
C TYR A 50 -2.05 -0.40 -5.97
N SER A 51 -1.97 0.59 -5.08
CA SER A 51 -3.13 1.08 -4.32
C SER A 51 -4.21 1.69 -5.23
N LYS A 52 -3.80 2.48 -6.24
CA LYS A 52 -4.72 2.98 -7.28
C LYS A 52 -5.32 1.85 -8.10
N ARG A 53 -4.52 0.86 -8.49
CA ARG A 53 -4.99 -0.33 -9.21
C ARG A 53 -6.06 -1.08 -8.42
N PHE A 54 -5.80 -1.38 -7.15
CA PHE A 54 -6.77 -2.00 -6.24
C PHE A 54 -8.08 -1.20 -6.16
N SER A 55 -7.98 0.13 -6.06
CA SER A 55 -9.16 1.02 -6.02
C SER A 55 -9.97 0.97 -7.33
N ASN A 56 -9.30 0.90 -8.48
CA ASN A 56 -9.98 0.75 -9.77
C ASN A 56 -10.64 -0.63 -9.91
N THR A 57 -9.96 -1.70 -9.47
CA THR A 57 -10.52 -3.06 -9.47
C THR A 57 -11.75 -3.17 -8.55
N LEU A 58 -11.77 -2.48 -7.40
CA LEU A 58 -12.98 -2.37 -6.58
C LEU A 58 -14.12 -1.64 -7.30
N LYS A 59 -13.84 -0.60 -8.08
CA LYS A 59 -14.85 0.10 -8.90
C LYS A 59 -15.43 -0.80 -9.98
N GLU A 60 -14.59 -1.57 -10.66
CA GLU A 60 -14.98 -2.57 -11.67
C GLU A 60 -15.79 -3.70 -11.04
N TYR A 61 -15.41 -4.17 -9.85
CA TYR A 61 -16.14 -5.19 -9.10
C TYR A 61 -17.60 -4.80 -8.83
N PHE A 62 -17.89 -3.53 -8.53
CA PHE A 62 -19.28 -3.08 -8.36
C PHE A 62 -20.13 -3.20 -9.63
N ARG A 63 -19.51 -3.32 -10.81
CA ARG A 63 -20.19 -3.54 -12.10
C ARG A 63 -20.25 -5.03 -12.46
N ASP A 64 -19.09 -5.68 -12.45
CA ASP A 64 -18.92 -6.99 -13.08
C ASP A 64 -18.95 -8.16 -12.07
N GLN A 65 -19.02 -7.86 -10.77
CA GLN A 65 -19.09 -8.82 -9.64
C GLN A 65 -17.93 -9.85 -9.61
N ASN A 66 -16.81 -9.57 -10.29
CA ASN A 66 -15.66 -10.46 -10.35
C ASN A 66 -14.75 -10.35 -9.11
N ALA A 67 -15.04 -11.14 -8.07
CA ALA A 67 -14.29 -11.14 -6.81
C ALA A 67 -12.83 -11.65 -6.95
N THR A 68 -12.55 -12.46 -7.97
CA THR A 68 -11.20 -12.98 -8.23
C THR A 68 -10.21 -11.86 -8.53
N GLN A 69 -10.63 -10.86 -9.31
CA GLN A 69 -9.77 -9.70 -9.62
C GLN A 69 -9.46 -8.85 -8.38
N VAL A 70 -10.45 -8.68 -7.49
CA VAL A 70 -10.24 -7.99 -6.21
C VAL A 70 -9.21 -8.73 -5.36
N SER A 71 -9.30 -10.06 -5.31
CA SER A 71 -8.35 -10.90 -4.55
C SER A 71 -6.94 -10.82 -5.11
N ILE A 72 -6.79 -10.90 -6.44
CA ILE A 72 -5.48 -10.78 -7.12
C ILE A 72 -4.87 -9.39 -6.86
N SER A 73 -5.63 -8.32 -7.04
CA SER A 73 -5.13 -6.95 -6.83
C SER A 73 -4.79 -6.67 -5.35
N ALA A 74 -5.54 -7.24 -4.40
CA ALA A 74 -5.22 -7.19 -2.98
C ALA A 74 -3.88 -7.88 -2.66
N ASN A 75 -3.65 -9.09 -3.19
CA ASN A 75 -2.37 -9.80 -3.01
C ASN A 75 -1.18 -9.01 -3.57
N GLN A 76 -1.36 -8.34 -4.71
CA GLN A 76 -0.33 -7.46 -5.27
C GLN A 76 -0.04 -6.28 -4.34
N LEU A 77 -1.06 -5.65 -3.74
CA LEU A 77 -0.89 -4.55 -2.79
C LEU A 77 -0.18 -5.00 -1.49
N ILE A 78 -0.51 -6.20 -0.99
CA ILE A 78 0.19 -6.81 0.17
C ILE A 78 1.67 -7.02 -0.15
N PHE A 79 1.97 -7.53 -1.35
CA PHE A 79 3.35 -7.71 -1.79
C PHE A 79 4.12 -6.39 -1.85
N GLN A 80 3.53 -5.33 -2.40
CA GLN A 80 4.17 -4.00 -2.41
C GLN A 80 4.37 -3.43 -1.01
N THR A 81 3.43 -3.66 -0.10
CA THR A 81 3.55 -3.28 1.32
C THR A 81 4.78 -3.93 1.95
N THR A 82 4.94 -5.24 1.72
CA THR A 82 6.10 -6.00 2.22
C THR A 82 7.42 -5.46 1.66
N LEU A 83 7.47 -5.16 0.37
CA LEU A 83 8.68 -4.61 -0.27
C LEU A 83 9.06 -3.22 0.25
N LEU A 84 8.06 -2.35 0.48
CA LEU A 84 8.28 -1.03 1.06
C LEU A 84 8.86 -1.14 2.46
N ILE A 85 8.23 -1.93 3.34
CA ILE A 85 8.69 -2.14 4.72
C ILE A 85 10.10 -2.76 4.74
N LYS A 86 10.36 -3.78 3.91
CA LYS A 86 11.68 -4.41 3.81
C LYS A 86 12.75 -3.39 3.42
N THR A 87 12.48 -2.58 2.39
CA THR A 87 13.41 -1.56 1.90
C THR A 87 13.72 -0.52 2.97
N ILE A 88 12.69 -0.03 3.67
CA ILE A 88 12.87 0.91 4.80
C ILE A 88 13.77 0.28 5.86
N ARG A 89 13.48 -0.95 6.30
CA ARG A 89 14.26 -1.64 7.35
C ARG A 89 15.72 -1.85 6.95
N GLU A 90 15.97 -2.28 5.71
CA GLU A 90 17.33 -2.51 5.21
C GLU A 90 18.15 -1.21 5.15
N LYS A 91 17.53 -0.13 4.68
CA LYS A 91 18.21 1.16 4.58
C LYS A 91 18.45 1.82 5.93
N MET A 92 17.55 1.64 6.89
CA MET A 92 17.74 2.12 8.27
C MET A 92 18.92 1.41 8.96
N ARG A 93 19.06 0.09 8.79
CA ARG A 93 20.17 -0.66 9.42
C ARG A 93 21.54 -0.24 8.91
N ARG A 94 21.68 0.02 7.60
CA ARG A 94 22.97 0.38 6.98
C ARG A 94 23.50 1.77 7.34
N VAL A 95 22.66 2.63 7.93
CA VAL A 95 23.06 3.97 8.39
C VAL A 95 23.54 3.93 9.85
N SER A 96 23.25 2.85 10.58
CA SER A 96 23.62 2.69 12.01
C SER A 96 24.97 1.98 12.22
N SER A 97 25.69 1.70 11.14
CA SER A 97 26.94 0.92 11.07
C SER A 97 27.94 1.65 10.21
#